data_AF-A0YVK0-F1
#
_entry.id   AF-A0YVK0-F1
#
_cell.length_a   1.000
_cell.length_b   1.000
_cell.length_c   1.000
_cell.angle_alpha   90.00
_cell.angle_beta   90.00
_cell.angle_gamma   90.00
#
_symmetry.space_group_name_H-M   'P 1'
#
loop_
_entity.id
_entity.type
_entity.pdbx_description
1 polymer ?
#
loop_
_entity_poly.entity_id
_entity_poly.type
_entity_poly.pdbx_seq_one_letter_code
_entity_poly.pdbx_strand_id
1 'polypeptide(L)'
;MLSKNNDIWKFNSEADLETFIWDNLKNLLNLQPFQRQFSIRGEFCDILAITENKTLVIIELKNSEYRYLVQQLTRYYDRILSDQPFQADIDYTQSIQLLAISPNFHRHNLIDRKYNRLNIDFLKFEITQNNNDLYFNLKNFERELITSFQLIDIADEQRSQSQMQVISRIIPKIPKSLNRMLESQPTEIKNFIITLREKILSFDDLMGEKNTNVTLTYGKIKKDGKLCKPTHLLCGGFYQSNPNRNLEMFLYLPYSGGKNVKLNILTEDWKTALKVRIPSRYSSGGKCDDLDIMYYLKWYEKMTEKSVKSNSIEILVDLALEEWKARYHKK
;
A
#
# COMPACT_ATOMS: atom_id res chain seq x y z
N MET A 1 -6.44 -10.32 -3.87
CA MET A 1 -5.12 -10.52 -4.51
C MET A 1 -5.24 -11.34 -5.79
N LEU A 2 -5.93 -12.50 -5.74
CA LEU A 2 -6.11 -13.37 -6.89
C LEU A 2 -7.58 -13.45 -7.32
N SER A 3 -7.82 -13.82 -8.56
CA SER A 3 -9.13 -14.22 -9.08
C SER A 3 -8.99 -15.43 -10.00
N LYS A 4 -10.04 -16.23 -10.06
CA LYS A 4 -10.13 -17.39 -10.95
C LYS A 4 -11.05 -17.04 -12.12
N ASN A 5 -10.52 -17.07 -13.35
CA ASN A 5 -11.28 -16.86 -14.58
C ASN A 5 -11.05 -18.04 -15.53
N ASN A 6 -12.12 -18.69 -15.98
CA ASN A 6 -12.06 -19.90 -16.83
C ASN A 6 -11.08 -20.96 -16.30
N ASP A 7 -11.20 -21.26 -15.02
CA ASP A 7 -10.31 -22.18 -14.28
C ASP A 7 -8.83 -21.78 -14.15
N ILE A 8 -8.46 -20.57 -14.58
CA ILE A 8 -7.10 -20.05 -14.48
C ILE A 8 -7.03 -18.99 -13.38
N TRP A 9 -6.14 -19.19 -12.42
CA TRP A 9 -5.83 -18.23 -11.38
C TRP A 9 -4.88 -17.14 -11.89
N LYS A 10 -5.15 -15.88 -11.53
CA LYS A 10 -4.34 -14.71 -11.90
C LYS A 10 -4.35 -13.68 -10.78
N PHE A 11 -3.33 -12.82 -10.73
CA PHE A 11 -3.40 -11.61 -9.91
C PHE A 11 -4.46 -10.65 -10.45
N ASN A 12 -5.14 -9.94 -9.56
CA ASN A 12 -6.17 -8.98 -9.95
C ASN A 12 -5.59 -7.72 -10.60
N SER A 13 -4.33 -7.40 -10.32
CA SER A 13 -3.66 -6.21 -10.84
C SER A 13 -2.13 -6.39 -10.89
N GLU A 14 -1.45 -5.50 -11.60
CA GLU A 14 0.03 -5.41 -11.57
C GLU A 14 0.55 -5.04 -10.19
N ALA A 15 -0.18 -4.19 -9.45
CA ALA A 15 0.17 -3.84 -8.08
C ALA A 15 0.04 -5.03 -7.12
N ASP A 16 -0.94 -5.91 -7.32
CA ASP A 16 -1.10 -7.14 -6.53
C ASP A 16 0.08 -8.09 -6.77
N LEU A 17 0.51 -8.24 -8.03
CA LEU A 17 1.71 -8.99 -8.40
C LEU A 17 2.96 -8.36 -7.78
N GLU A 18 3.12 -7.05 -7.88
CA GLU A 18 4.26 -6.31 -7.35
C GLU A 18 4.39 -6.43 -5.83
N THR A 19 3.28 -6.27 -5.09
CA THR A 19 3.27 -6.48 -3.64
C THR A 19 3.67 -7.91 -3.30
N PHE A 20 3.10 -8.91 -3.99
CA PHE A 20 3.46 -10.31 -3.76
C PHE A 20 4.94 -10.59 -4.03
N ILE A 21 5.49 -10.12 -5.16
CA ILE A 21 6.91 -10.32 -5.48
C ILE A 21 7.78 -9.62 -4.45
N TRP A 22 7.49 -8.35 -4.13
CA TRP A 22 8.23 -7.55 -3.16
C TRP A 22 8.34 -8.23 -1.80
N ASP A 23 7.20 -8.66 -1.24
CA ASP A 23 7.13 -9.30 0.08
C ASP A 23 7.86 -10.65 0.12
N ASN A 24 8.07 -11.29 -1.04
CA ASN A 24 8.65 -12.62 -1.16
C ASN A 24 9.96 -12.66 -1.95
N LEU A 25 10.60 -11.51 -2.24
CA LEU A 25 11.82 -11.42 -3.06
C LEU A 25 12.93 -12.36 -2.60
N LYS A 26 13.14 -12.43 -1.27
CA LYS A 26 14.16 -13.29 -0.68
C LYS A 26 13.86 -14.78 -0.91
N ASN A 27 12.60 -15.19 -0.75
CA ASN A 27 12.21 -16.59 -0.89
C ASN A 27 12.10 -17.01 -2.36
N LEU A 28 11.69 -16.09 -3.24
CA LEU A 28 11.48 -16.38 -4.66
C LEU A 28 12.78 -16.38 -5.47
N LEU A 29 13.68 -15.42 -5.18
CA LEU A 29 14.82 -15.09 -6.02
C LEU A 29 16.14 -14.94 -5.24
N ASN A 30 16.14 -15.12 -3.92
CA ASN A 30 17.27 -14.80 -3.03
C ASN A 30 17.79 -13.35 -3.19
N LEU A 31 16.87 -12.41 -3.42
CA LEU A 31 17.19 -10.98 -3.54
C LEU A 31 16.72 -10.21 -2.31
N GLN A 32 17.48 -9.19 -1.91
CA GLN A 32 17.07 -8.24 -0.88
C GLN A 32 16.28 -7.08 -1.50
N PRO A 33 15.09 -6.74 -0.99
CA PRO A 33 14.36 -5.55 -1.44
C PRO A 33 15.18 -4.27 -1.20
N PHE A 34 15.18 -3.35 -2.15
CA PHE A 34 15.93 -2.08 -2.03
C PHE A 34 15.10 -0.84 -2.27
N GLN A 35 14.45 -0.71 -3.43
CA GLN A 35 13.51 0.37 -3.72
C GLN A 35 12.30 -0.17 -4.49
N ARG A 36 11.14 0.40 -4.22
CA ARG A 36 9.88 0.03 -4.89
C ARG A 36 9.31 1.27 -5.59
N GLN A 37 8.84 1.12 -6.82
CA GLN A 37 8.31 2.21 -7.64
C GLN A 37 9.29 3.41 -7.73
N PHE A 38 10.58 3.11 -7.92
CA PHE A 38 11.63 4.12 -7.91
C PHE A 38 11.52 5.02 -9.15
N SER A 39 11.43 6.33 -8.93
CA SER A 39 11.33 7.30 -10.02
C SER A 39 12.70 7.82 -10.45
N ILE A 40 13.01 7.70 -11.75
CA ILE A 40 14.20 8.29 -12.35
C ILE A 40 13.85 8.97 -13.67
N ARG A 41 14.07 10.30 -13.72
CA ARG A 41 13.74 11.17 -14.87
C ARG A 41 12.30 10.96 -15.37
N GLY A 42 11.35 10.85 -14.43
CA GLY A 42 9.92 10.71 -14.72
C GLY A 42 9.47 9.31 -15.18
N GLU A 43 10.36 8.32 -15.21
CA GLU A 43 10.01 6.90 -15.34
C GLU A 43 10.00 6.22 -13.98
N PHE A 44 9.25 5.14 -13.83
CA PHE A 44 9.09 4.39 -12.58
C PHE A 44 9.52 2.94 -12.79
N CYS A 45 10.54 2.51 -12.06
CA CYS A 45 10.95 1.11 -12.01
C CYS A 45 10.11 0.38 -10.97
N ASP A 46 9.50 -0.76 -11.31
CA ASP A 46 8.62 -1.47 -10.38
C ASP A 46 9.37 -1.87 -9.10
N ILE A 47 10.48 -2.58 -9.25
CA ILE A 47 11.30 -3.05 -8.12
C ILE A 47 12.79 -2.91 -8.45
N LEU A 48 13.54 -2.34 -7.52
CA LEU A 48 14.98 -2.47 -7.41
C LEU A 48 15.31 -3.39 -6.23
N ALA A 49 16.17 -4.36 -6.47
CA ALA A 49 16.64 -5.30 -5.47
C ALA A 49 18.17 -5.44 -5.52
N ILE A 50 18.74 -6.05 -4.49
CA ILE A 50 20.19 -6.20 -4.36
C ILE A 50 20.51 -7.67 -4.10
N THR A 51 21.55 -8.19 -4.76
CA THR A 51 22.12 -9.51 -4.47
C THR A 51 22.94 -9.50 -3.17
N GLU A 52 23.33 -10.65 -2.64
CA GLU A 52 24.25 -10.71 -1.48
C GLU A 52 25.59 -9.99 -1.75
N ASN A 53 26.02 -9.90 -3.01
CA ASN A 53 27.28 -9.25 -3.44
C ASN A 53 27.13 -7.76 -3.75
N LYS A 54 26.04 -7.12 -3.32
CA LYS A 54 25.72 -5.71 -3.59
C LYS A 54 25.53 -5.34 -5.07
N THR A 55 25.25 -6.33 -5.92
CA THR A 55 24.88 -6.09 -7.32
C THR A 55 23.44 -5.62 -7.39
N LEU A 56 23.17 -4.55 -8.13
CA LEU A 56 21.81 -4.05 -8.36
C LEU A 56 21.07 -4.93 -9.37
N VAL A 57 19.79 -5.21 -9.07
CA VAL A 57 18.86 -5.92 -9.94
C VAL A 57 17.66 -5.00 -10.20
N ILE A 58 17.38 -4.73 -11.48
CA ILE A 58 16.18 -3.99 -11.91
C ILE A 58 15.15 -5.02 -12.36
N ILE A 59 13.97 -4.99 -11.75
CA ILE A 59 12.88 -5.92 -12.01
C ILE A 59 11.69 -5.16 -12.57
N GLU A 60 11.25 -5.52 -13.77
CA GLU A 60 10.01 -5.03 -14.39
C GLU A 60 8.97 -6.16 -14.39
N LEU A 61 7.77 -5.85 -13.93
CA LEU A 61 6.68 -6.80 -13.75
C LEU A 61 5.57 -6.51 -14.76
N LYS A 62 4.98 -7.56 -15.31
CA LYS A 62 3.74 -7.44 -16.08
C LYS A 62 2.76 -8.54 -15.69
N ASN A 63 1.54 -8.16 -15.35
CA ASN A 63 0.49 -9.12 -15.02
C ASN A 63 -0.25 -9.67 -16.25
N SER A 64 0.18 -9.29 -17.46
CA SER A 64 -0.35 -9.77 -18.73
C SER A 64 0.71 -9.61 -19.83
N GLU A 65 0.45 -10.17 -21.01
CA GLU A 65 1.37 -10.02 -22.13
C GLU A 65 1.53 -8.53 -22.51
N TYR A 66 2.78 -8.08 -22.55
CA TYR A 66 3.15 -6.70 -22.88
C TYR A 66 4.23 -6.68 -23.97
N ARG A 67 4.28 -5.62 -24.79
CA ARG A 67 5.14 -5.56 -25.99
C ARG A 67 6.45 -4.78 -25.81
N TYR A 68 6.57 -3.96 -24.76
CA TYR A 68 7.67 -2.99 -24.64
C TYR A 68 8.56 -3.20 -23.41
N LEU A 69 8.63 -4.43 -22.91
CA LEU A 69 9.25 -4.75 -21.63
C LEU A 69 10.78 -4.60 -21.71
N VAL A 70 11.37 -5.03 -22.83
CA VAL A 70 12.80 -4.87 -23.12
C VAL A 70 13.17 -3.39 -23.21
N GLN A 71 12.34 -2.58 -23.86
CA GLN A 71 12.57 -1.15 -24.02
C GLN A 71 12.48 -0.42 -22.69
N GLN A 72 11.54 -0.79 -21.80
CA GLN A 72 11.47 -0.23 -20.44
C GLN A 72 12.75 -0.52 -19.66
N LEU A 73 13.13 -1.80 -19.55
CA LEU A 73 14.34 -2.20 -18.83
C LEU A 73 15.60 -1.53 -19.38
N THR A 74 15.70 -1.38 -20.71
CA THR A 74 16.82 -0.68 -21.35
C THR A 74 16.90 0.79 -20.93
N ARG A 75 15.75 1.49 -20.85
CA ARG A 75 15.73 2.90 -20.42
C ARG A 75 16.08 3.04 -18.94
N TYR A 76 15.60 2.13 -18.10
CA TYR A 76 15.93 2.15 -16.67
C TYR A 76 17.41 1.88 -16.43
N TYR A 77 17.97 0.89 -17.13
CA TYR A 77 19.40 0.58 -17.11
C TYR A 77 20.24 1.81 -17.47
N ASP A 78 19.97 2.44 -18.61
CA ASP A 78 20.70 3.61 -19.09
C ASP A 78 20.70 4.76 -18.08
N ARG A 79 19.52 5.07 -17.52
CA ARG A 79 19.34 6.14 -16.55
C ARG A 79 20.04 5.87 -15.23
N ILE A 80 19.86 4.66 -14.68
CA ILE A 80 20.45 4.28 -13.40
C ILE A 80 21.98 4.21 -13.50
N LEU A 81 22.50 3.69 -14.62
CA LEU A 81 23.95 3.62 -14.82
C LEU A 81 24.57 5.01 -15.03
N SER A 82 23.86 5.91 -15.72
CA SER A 82 24.33 7.28 -15.96
C SER A 82 24.28 8.15 -14.70
N ASP A 83 23.20 8.09 -13.94
CA ASP A 83 22.98 8.97 -12.78
C ASP A 83 23.58 8.40 -11.48
N GLN A 84 23.84 7.09 -11.43
CA GLN A 84 24.36 6.34 -10.27
C GLN A 84 23.74 6.79 -8.92
N PRO A 85 22.40 6.83 -8.79
CA PRO A 85 21.72 7.43 -7.65
C PRO A 85 22.02 6.76 -6.30
N PHE A 86 22.61 5.55 -6.32
CA PHE A 86 22.86 4.73 -5.14
C PHE A 86 24.34 4.40 -4.94
N GLN A 87 25.25 5.28 -5.36
CA GLN A 87 26.70 5.02 -5.34
C GLN A 87 27.26 4.66 -3.95
N ALA A 88 26.56 5.05 -2.87
CA ALA A 88 26.94 4.68 -1.50
C ALA A 88 26.64 3.21 -1.17
N ASP A 89 25.63 2.62 -1.80
CA ASP A 89 25.09 1.30 -1.47
C ASP A 89 25.39 0.24 -2.54
N ILE A 90 25.56 0.68 -3.80
CA ILE A 90 25.72 -0.17 -4.99
C ILE A 90 27.10 -0.02 -5.59
N ASP A 91 27.72 -1.16 -5.89
CA ASP A 91 28.96 -1.22 -6.67
C ASP A 91 28.64 -1.19 -8.17
N TYR A 92 28.67 0.01 -8.76
CA TYR A 92 28.45 0.22 -10.20
C TYR A 92 29.61 -0.26 -11.08
N THR A 93 30.71 -0.78 -10.52
CA THR A 93 31.72 -1.50 -11.31
C THR A 93 31.23 -2.89 -11.71
N GLN A 94 30.23 -3.42 -11.01
CA GLN A 94 29.54 -4.65 -11.37
C GLN A 94 28.40 -4.36 -12.36
N SER A 95 28.10 -5.34 -13.22
CA SER A 95 26.98 -5.24 -14.16
C SER A 95 25.64 -5.26 -13.43
N ILE A 96 24.78 -4.28 -13.71
CA ILE A 96 23.38 -4.28 -13.25
C ILE A 96 22.63 -5.43 -13.93
N GLN A 97 21.94 -6.26 -13.14
CA GLN A 97 21.11 -7.34 -13.65
C GLN A 97 19.72 -6.83 -14.03
N LEU A 98 19.18 -7.34 -15.14
CA LEU A 98 17.87 -6.94 -15.67
C LEU A 98 16.94 -8.14 -15.71
N LEU A 99 15.81 -8.01 -15.02
CA LEU A 99 14.86 -9.09 -14.84
C LEU A 99 13.47 -8.66 -15.28
N ALA A 100 12.84 -9.47 -16.11
CA ALA A 100 11.45 -9.32 -16.52
C ALA A 100 10.62 -10.48 -15.98
N ILE A 101 9.53 -10.20 -15.27
CA ILE A 101 8.62 -11.23 -14.75
C ILE A 101 7.22 -11.02 -15.33
N SER A 102 6.72 -12.00 -16.07
CA SER A 102 5.43 -11.90 -16.78
C SER A 102 4.79 -13.28 -17.00
N PRO A 103 3.46 -13.44 -17.09
CA PRO A 103 2.89 -14.75 -17.39
C PRO A 103 3.18 -15.17 -18.84
N ASN A 104 3.38 -14.21 -19.74
CA ASN A 104 3.82 -14.48 -21.11
C ASN A 104 4.62 -13.31 -21.70
N PHE A 105 5.42 -13.60 -22.71
CA PHE A 105 6.20 -12.61 -23.43
C PHE A 105 5.75 -12.53 -24.88
N HIS A 106 5.36 -11.33 -25.32
CA HIS A 106 5.02 -11.06 -26.71
C HIS A 106 6.23 -11.34 -27.61
N ARG A 107 5.99 -11.80 -28.85
CA ARG A 107 7.06 -12.12 -29.83
C ARG A 107 8.08 -10.98 -30.03
N HIS A 108 7.66 -9.72 -29.88
CA HIS A 108 8.55 -8.57 -30.02
C HIS A 108 9.56 -8.51 -28.87
N ASN A 109 9.14 -8.70 -27.61
CA ASN A 109 10.09 -8.80 -26.50
C ASN A 109 11.13 -9.92 -26.73
N LEU A 110 10.73 -11.03 -27.36
CA LEU A 110 11.66 -12.13 -27.69
C LEU A 110 12.68 -11.71 -28.75
N ILE A 111 12.22 -11.04 -29.81
CA ILE A 111 13.09 -10.49 -30.85
C ILE A 111 14.03 -9.44 -30.25
N ASP A 112 13.47 -8.51 -29.49
CA ASP A 112 14.19 -7.41 -28.87
C ASP A 112 15.24 -7.95 -27.91
N ARG A 113 14.91 -8.91 -27.04
CA ARG A 113 15.89 -9.58 -26.16
C ARG A 113 16.98 -10.30 -26.95
N LYS A 114 16.63 -11.01 -28.03
CA LYS A 114 17.59 -11.76 -28.87
C LYS A 114 18.66 -10.85 -29.48
N TYR A 115 18.30 -9.62 -29.84
CA TYR A 115 19.22 -8.67 -30.49
C TYR A 115 19.66 -7.53 -29.56
N ASN A 116 19.22 -7.51 -28.30
CA ASN A 116 19.70 -6.56 -27.29
C ASN A 116 21.12 -6.93 -26.87
N ARG A 117 21.93 -5.92 -26.56
CA ARG A 117 23.29 -6.09 -26.01
C ARG A 117 23.28 -6.30 -24.50
N LEU A 118 22.22 -5.88 -23.82
CA LEU A 118 22.04 -6.08 -22.39
C LEU A 118 21.52 -7.50 -22.14
N ASN A 119 22.07 -8.17 -21.12
CA ASN A 119 21.54 -9.45 -20.68
C ASN A 119 20.25 -9.21 -19.87
N ILE A 120 19.12 -9.61 -20.45
CA ILE A 120 17.79 -9.48 -19.82
C ILE A 120 17.21 -10.87 -19.62
N ASP A 121 16.99 -11.21 -18.35
CA ASP A 121 16.42 -12.49 -17.95
C ASP A 121 14.90 -12.42 -18.00
N PHE A 122 14.30 -13.39 -18.66
CA PHE A 122 12.84 -13.52 -18.77
C PHE A 122 12.38 -14.67 -17.90
N LEU A 123 11.65 -14.34 -16.83
CA LEU A 123 11.01 -15.31 -15.98
C LEU A 123 9.51 -15.32 -16.21
N LYS A 124 8.98 -16.52 -16.39
CA LYS A 124 7.55 -16.74 -16.53
C LYS A 124 6.98 -17.14 -15.19
N PHE A 125 5.89 -16.50 -14.79
CA PHE A 125 5.10 -17.00 -13.67
C PHE A 125 3.80 -17.66 -14.13
N GLU A 126 3.36 -18.64 -13.37
CA GLU A 126 2.05 -19.25 -13.49
C GLU A 126 1.50 -19.51 -12.09
N ILE A 127 0.17 -19.48 -11.96
CA ILE A 127 -0.50 -19.88 -10.73
C ILE A 127 -1.20 -21.19 -11.01
N THR A 128 -0.76 -22.25 -10.34
CA THR A 128 -1.33 -23.60 -10.48
C THR A 128 -2.06 -23.98 -9.21
N GLN A 129 -3.18 -24.66 -9.36
CA GLN A 129 -3.88 -25.30 -8.27
C GLN A 129 -3.47 -26.78 -8.24
N ASN A 130 -3.01 -27.26 -7.09
CA ASN A 130 -2.80 -28.69 -6.85
C ASN A 130 -3.60 -29.09 -5.61
N ASN A 131 -4.61 -29.94 -5.77
CA ASN A 131 -5.61 -30.24 -4.75
C ASN A 131 -6.24 -28.95 -4.19
N ASN A 132 -6.05 -28.74 -2.89
CA ASN A 132 -6.51 -27.59 -2.16
C ASN A 132 -5.44 -26.50 -2.05
N ASP A 133 -4.32 -26.56 -2.73
CA ASP A 133 -3.30 -25.53 -2.60
C ASP A 133 -3.12 -24.74 -3.90
N LEU A 134 -2.93 -23.43 -3.76
CA LEU A 134 -2.48 -22.58 -4.85
C LEU A 134 -0.98 -22.37 -4.74
N TYR A 135 -0.29 -22.46 -5.88
CA TYR A 135 1.15 -22.25 -5.98
C TYR A 135 1.45 -21.20 -7.03
N PHE A 136 2.32 -20.25 -6.68
CA PHE A 136 3.01 -19.38 -7.61
C PHE A 136 4.28 -20.09 -8.08
N ASN A 137 4.33 -20.48 -9.35
CA ASN A 137 5.51 -21.10 -9.94
C ASN A 137 6.24 -20.06 -10.79
N LEU A 138 7.53 -19.92 -10.56
CA LEU A 138 8.42 -19.11 -11.37
C LEU A 138 9.30 -20.04 -12.21
N LYS A 139 9.36 -19.80 -13.51
CA LYS A 139 10.08 -20.60 -14.49
C LYS A 139 11.04 -19.75 -15.30
N ASN A 140 12.18 -20.31 -15.69
CA ASN A 140 13.09 -19.69 -16.64
C ASN A 140 12.53 -19.72 -18.07
N PHE A 141 13.33 -19.24 -19.03
CA PHE A 141 12.91 -19.17 -20.42
C PHE A 141 12.74 -20.54 -21.06
N GLU A 142 13.54 -21.52 -20.62
CA GLU A 142 13.53 -22.94 -20.99
C GLU A 142 12.34 -23.70 -20.36
N ARG A 143 11.52 -23.01 -19.56
CA ARG A 143 10.36 -23.52 -18.80
C ARG A 143 10.73 -24.44 -17.62
N GLU A 144 11.99 -24.41 -17.20
CA GLU A 144 12.44 -25.09 -15.99
C GLU A 144 11.94 -24.32 -14.77
N LEU A 145 11.47 -25.05 -13.77
CA LEU A 145 10.99 -24.46 -12.52
C LEU A 145 12.17 -23.93 -11.71
N ILE A 146 12.14 -22.64 -11.40
CA ILE A 146 13.10 -21.98 -10.51
C ILE A 146 12.64 -22.15 -9.06
N THR A 147 11.39 -21.74 -8.81
CA THR A 147 10.79 -21.74 -7.47
C THR A 147 9.30 -22.00 -7.60
N SER A 148 8.75 -22.74 -6.65
CA SER A 148 7.31 -22.83 -6.39
C SER A 148 7.03 -22.33 -4.97
N PHE A 149 6.08 -21.42 -4.84
CA PHE A 149 5.71 -20.79 -3.58
C PHE A 149 4.23 -21.01 -3.30
N GLN A 150 3.89 -21.64 -2.18
CA GLN A 150 2.49 -21.87 -1.80
C GLN A 150 1.85 -20.53 -1.41
N LEU A 151 0.74 -20.19 -2.08
CA LEU A 151 -0.02 -18.96 -1.88
C LEU A 151 -1.04 -19.10 -0.75
N ILE A 152 -1.90 -20.14 -0.82
CA ILE A 152 -3.06 -20.35 0.07
C ILE A 152 -3.43 -21.85 0.08
N ASP A 153 -3.93 -22.35 1.21
CA ASP A 153 -4.71 -23.59 1.33
C ASP A 153 -6.23 -23.30 1.21
N ILE A 154 -6.81 -23.68 0.08
CA ILE A 154 -8.22 -23.62 -0.32
C ILE A 154 -9.13 -24.43 0.64
N ALA A 155 -8.62 -25.46 1.31
CA ALA A 155 -9.40 -26.22 2.31
C ALA A 155 -9.68 -25.37 3.56
N ASP A 156 -8.69 -24.58 3.96
CA ASP A 156 -8.80 -23.62 5.05
C ASP A 156 -9.64 -22.41 4.67
N GLU A 157 -9.74 -22.04 3.38
CA GLU A 157 -10.75 -21.08 2.91
C GLU A 157 -12.17 -21.62 3.09
N GLN A 158 -12.44 -22.90 2.82
CA GLN A 158 -13.80 -23.46 2.98
C GLN A 158 -14.21 -23.66 4.45
N ARG A 159 -13.26 -24.00 5.35
CA ARG A 159 -13.54 -24.01 6.80
C ARG A 159 -13.67 -22.61 7.37
N SER A 160 -12.87 -21.67 6.89
CA SER A 160 -12.98 -20.25 7.23
C SER A 160 -14.20 -19.58 6.60
N GLN A 161 -14.82 -20.14 5.55
CA GLN A 161 -16.08 -19.59 5.02
C GLN A 161 -17.28 -19.72 5.99
N SER A 162 -17.17 -20.54 7.04
CA SER A 162 -18.18 -20.57 8.11
C SER A 162 -17.84 -19.74 9.35
N GLN A 163 -16.61 -19.21 9.50
CA GLN A 163 -16.24 -18.38 10.67
C GLN A 163 -15.33 -17.15 10.41
N MET A 164 -14.78 -16.95 9.23
CA MET A 164 -14.01 -15.77 8.82
C MET A 164 -14.07 -15.55 7.29
N GLN A 165 -15.06 -14.77 6.83
CA GLN A 165 -14.96 -14.06 5.56
C GLN A 165 -13.81 -13.05 5.64
N VAL A 166 -12.58 -13.47 5.29
CA VAL A 166 -11.59 -12.51 4.77
C VAL A 166 -11.87 -12.39 3.28
N ILE A 167 -12.84 -11.55 2.94
CA ILE A 167 -12.93 -10.96 1.61
C ILE A 167 -11.57 -10.31 1.39
N SER A 168 -10.78 -10.75 0.41
CA SER A 168 -9.66 -9.93 -0.05
C SER A 168 -10.28 -8.65 -0.62
N ARG A 169 -10.42 -7.63 0.23
CA ARG A 169 -11.13 -6.41 -0.13
C ARG A 169 -10.39 -5.80 -1.29
N ILE A 170 -11.10 -5.61 -2.40
CA ILE A 170 -10.59 -4.83 -3.51
C ILE A 170 -10.51 -3.39 -2.99
N ILE A 171 -9.36 -3.03 -2.43
CA ILE A 171 -9.10 -1.66 -2.02
C ILE A 171 -9.17 -0.82 -3.31
N PRO A 172 -10.05 0.18 -3.37
CA PRO A 172 -10.17 1.01 -4.57
C PRO A 172 -8.81 1.65 -4.89
N LYS A 173 -8.50 1.78 -6.19
CA LYS A 173 -7.29 2.45 -6.67
C LYS A 173 -7.12 3.80 -5.98
N ILE A 174 -5.86 4.20 -5.75
CA ILE A 174 -5.54 5.49 -5.14
C ILE A 174 -6.23 6.61 -5.94
N PRO A 175 -7.10 7.41 -5.32
CA PRO A 175 -7.82 8.45 -6.04
C PRO A 175 -6.87 9.57 -6.47
N LYS A 176 -7.16 10.20 -7.62
CA LYS A 176 -6.34 11.31 -8.17
C LYS A 176 -6.12 12.44 -7.15
N SER A 177 -7.11 12.71 -6.29
CA SER A 177 -7.00 13.71 -5.23
C SER A 177 -5.92 13.34 -4.20
N LEU A 178 -5.79 12.06 -3.84
CA LEU A 178 -4.73 11.60 -2.94
C LEU A 178 -3.37 11.63 -3.64
N ASN A 179 -3.27 11.20 -4.89
CA ASN A 179 -2.01 11.35 -5.67
C ASN A 179 -1.51 12.80 -5.65
N ARG A 180 -2.41 13.76 -5.92
CA ARG A 180 -2.08 15.18 -5.86
C ARG A 180 -1.64 15.65 -4.47
N MET A 181 -2.29 15.16 -3.41
CA MET A 181 -1.89 15.48 -2.04
C MET A 181 -0.48 14.97 -1.74
N LEU A 182 -0.18 13.78 -2.25
CA LEU A 182 1.08 13.10 -2.06
C LEU A 182 2.22 13.68 -2.89
N GLU A 183 1.99 14.27 -4.07
CA GLU A 183 3.03 14.82 -4.96
C GLU A 183 4.08 15.67 -4.21
N SER A 184 3.63 16.53 -3.31
CA SER A 184 4.44 17.45 -2.48
C SER A 184 5.19 16.80 -1.30
N GLN A 185 4.94 15.52 -1.00
CA GLN A 185 5.44 14.85 0.20
C GLN A 185 6.71 14.02 -0.07
N PRO A 186 7.61 13.87 0.93
CA PRO A 186 8.70 12.90 0.89
C PRO A 186 8.21 11.46 0.68
N THR A 187 9.02 10.62 0.03
CA THR A 187 8.66 9.22 -0.30
C THR A 187 8.29 8.39 0.93
N GLU A 188 8.99 8.58 2.04
CA GLU A 188 8.68 7.89 3.30
C GLU A 188 7.26 8.21 3.80
N ILE A 189 6.89 9.50 3.78
CA ILE A 189 5.55 9.97 4.18
C ILE A 189 4.49 9.47 3.19
N LYS A 190 4.79 9.44 1.88
CA LYS A 190 3.90 8.88 0.86
C LYS A 190 3.55 7.42 1.16
N ASN A 191 4.59 6.60 1.37
CA ASN A 191 4.43 5.18 1.65
C ASN A 191 3.65 4.97 2.94
N PHE A 192 4.00 5.70 3.99
CA PHE A 192 3.30 5.62 5.28
C PHE A 192 1.80 5.95 5.16
N ILE A 193 1.44 7.02 4.42
CA ILE A 193 0.04 7.40 4.20
C ILE A 193 -0.70 6.34 3.38
N ILE A 194 -0.06 5.74 2.37
CA ILE A 194 -0.63 4.66 1.57
C ILE A 194 -0.92 3.44 2.47
N THR A 195 0.04 3.03 3.29
CA THR A 195 -0.13 1.94 4.27
C THR A 195 -1.27 2.22 5.24
N LEU A 196 -1.36 3.45 5.78
CA LEU A 196 -2.46 3.83 6.67
C LEU A 196 -3.83 3.77 5.97
N ARG A 197 -3.92 4.26 4.72
CA ARG A 197 -5.14 4.18 3.93
C ARG A 197 -5.56 2.72 3.73
N GLU A 198 -4.62 1.86 3.36
CA GLU A 198 -4.89 0.44 3.16
C GLU A 198 -5.39 -0.21 4.43
N LYS A 199 -4.72 0.04 5.56
CA LYS A 199 -5.13 -0.42 6.90
C LYS A 199 -6.55 -0.01 7.26
N ILE A 200 -6.92 1.25 6.98
CA ILE A 200 -8.28 1.75 7.25
C ILE A 200 -9.30 1.03 6.37
N LEU A 201 -9.07 0.93 5.06
CA LEU A 201 -10.01 0.30 4.13
C LEU A 201 -10.11 -1.22 4.31
N SER A 202 -9.04 -1.85 4.79
CA SER A 202 -9.02 -3.26 5.15
C SER A 202 -9.56 -3.55 6.55
N PHE A 203 -10.06 -2.55 7.30
CA PHE A 203 -10.58 -2.77 8.65
C PHE A 203 -11.98 -3.38 8.74
N ASP A 204 -12.99 -2.85 8.02
CA ASP A 204 -14.36 -3.41 7.97
C ASP A 204 -14.99 -3.38 6.56
N ASP A 205 -15.88 -4.33 6.22
CA ASP A 205 -16.50 -4.43 4.87
C ASP A 205 -17.38 -3.24 4.54
N LEU A 206 -17.92 -2.61 5.57
CA LEU A 206 -18.69 -1.39 5.44
C LEU A 206 -17.81 -0.16 5.49
N MET A 207 -16.50 -0.28 5.65
CA MET A 207 -15.59 0.84 5.52
C MET A 207 -15.40 1.18 4.05
N GLY A 208 -15.58 2.44 3.71
CA GLY A 208 -15.26 2.93 2.38
C GLY A 208 -14.68 4.33 2.39
N GLU A 209 -14.30 4.75 1.20
CA GLU A 209 -13.63 6.03 0.96
C GLU A 209 -14.56 6.96 0.17
N LYS A 210 -14.57 8.22 0.57
CA LYS A 210 -15.10 9.31 -0.25
C LYS A 210 -14.04 10.38 -0.41
N ASN A 211 -13.81 10.77 -1.65
CA ASN A 211 -12.89 11.81 -1.99
C ASN A 211 -13.60 13.07 -2.51
N THR A 212 -13.01 14.22 -2.19
CA THR A 212 -13.22 15.50 -2.85
C THR A 212 -11.87 16.02 -3.29
N ASN A 213 -11.81 17.20 -3.90
CA ASN A 213 -10.54 17.82 -4.24
C ASN A 213 -9.65 18.06 -3.01
N VAL A 214 -10.24 18.38 -1.85
CA VAL A 214 -9.49 18.85 -0.67
C VAL A 214 -9.57 17.90 0.52
N THR A 215 -10.30 16.80 0.40
CA THR A 215 -10.53 15.89 1.54
C THR A 215 -10.72 14.47 1.07
N LEU A 216 -10.06 13.56 1.77
CA LEU A 216 -10.30 12.12 1.74
C LEU A 216 -10.96 11.75 3.07
N THR A 217 -12.07 11.01 3.05
CA THR A 217 -12.81 10.65 4.27
C THR A 217 -13.18 9.18 4.25
N TYR A 218 -13.00 8.54 5.40
CA TYR A 218 -13.29 7.14 5.66
C TYR A 218 -14.45 6.99 6.63
N GLY A 219 -15.27 5.97 6.41
CA GLY A 219 -16.42 5.67 7.24
C GLY A 219 -17.37 4.67 6.60
N LYS A 220 -18.54 4.52 7.19
CA LYS A 220 -19.54 3.55 6.77
C LYS A 220 -20.09 3.87 5.38
N ILE A 221 -20.11 2.90 4.48
CA ILE A 221 -20.82 3.00 3.19
C ILE A 221 -22.28 2.58 3.32
N LYS A 222 -23.13 3.19 2.50
CA LYS A 222 -24.52 2.80 2.28
C LYS A 222 -24.60 1.72 1.19
N LYS A 223 -25.78 1.15 1.01
CA LYS A 223 -26.08 0.20 -0.09
C LYS A 223 -25.79 0.76 -1.48
N ASP A 224 -25.86 2.09 -1.66
CA ASP A 224 -25.55 2.77 -2.92
C ASP A 224 -24.06 3.11 -3.09
N GLY A 225 -23.18 2.58 -2.22
CA GLY A 225 -21.74 2.81 -2.22
C GLY A 225 -21.31 4.19 -1.70
N LYS A 226 -22.24 5.08 -1.35
CA LYS A 226 -21.90 6.41 -0.82
C LYS A 226 -21.61 6.36 0.67
N LEU A 227 -20.66 7.18 1.10
CA LEU A 227 -20.36 7.35 2.53
C LEU A 227 -21.56 7.91 3.30
N CYS A 228 -21.79 7.35 4.49
CA CYS A 228 -22.72 7.87 5.46
C CYS A 228 -22.30 9.27 5.93
N LYS A 229 -23.28 10.15 6.12
CA LYS A 229 -23.06 11.53 6.58
C LYS A 229 -22.92 11.67 8.11
N PRO A 230 -23.63 10.91 8.96
CA PRO A 230 -23.54 11.08 10.41
C PRO A 230 -22.13 10.84 10.95
N THR A 231 -21.66 11.71 11.84
CA THR A 231 -20.29 11.68 12.39
C THR A 231 -19.96 10.39 13.14
N HIS A 232 -20.93 9.77 13.81
CA HIS A 232 -20.71 8.49 14.51
C HIS A 232 -20.39 7.33 13.54
N LEU A 233 -20.68 7.48 12.24
CA LEU A 233 -20.39 6.51 11.20
C LEU A 233 -19.11 6.85 10.42
N LEU A 234 -18.41 7.93 10.78
CA LEU A 234 -17.14 8.33 10.19
C LEU A 234 -15.97 7.89 11.08
N CYS A 235 -14.84 7.58 10.45
CA CYS A 235 -13.63 7.11 11.11
C CYS A 235 -12.54 8.18 11.12
N GLY A 236 -12.24 8.76 9.96
CA GLY A 236 -11.14 9.73 9.83
C GLY A 236 -10.86 10.08 8.38
N GLY A 237 -9.69 10.63 8.11
CA GLY A 237 -9.26 10.93 6.76
C GLY A 237 -8.14 11.96 6.68
N PHE A 238 -7.94 12.45 5.46
CA PHE A 238 -6.89 13.40 5.12
C PHE A 238 -7.50 14.68 4.56
N TYR A 239 -6.83 15.80 4.81
CA TYR A 239 -7.27 17.11 4.38
C TYR A 239 -6.10 17.93 3.85
N GLN A 240 -6.30 18.57 2.70
CA GLN A 240 -5.37 19.55 2.15
C GLN A 240 -6.15 20.58 1.36
N SER A 241 -6.19 21.82 1.85
CA SER A 241 -7.03 22.88 1.25
C SER A 241 -6.51 23.37 -0.09
N ASN A 242 -5.18 23.40 -0.26
CA ASN A 242 -4.50 23.71 -1.50
C ASN A 242 -3.10 23.05 -1.49
N PRO A 243 -2.44 22.91 -2.66
CA PRO A 243 -1.14 22.23 -2.77
C PRO A 243 0.00 22.86 -1.94
N ASN A 244 -0.14 24.14 -1.55
CA ASN A 244 0.86 24.87 -0.77
C ASN A 244 0.66 24.72 0.74
N ARG A 245 -0.39 24.01 1.18
CA ARG A 245 -0.60 23.68 2.59
C ARG A 245 -0.17 22.26 2.88
N ASN A 246 0.27 22.04 4.11
CA ASN A 246 0.60 20.71 4.59
C ASN A 246 -0.63 19.81 4.54
N LEU A 247 -0.38 18.54 4.19
CA LEU A 247 -1.37 17.49 4.33
C LEU A 247 -1.63 17.27 5.83
N GLU A 248 -2.90 17.23 6.21
CA GLU A 248 -3.32 17.05 7.59
C GLU A 248 -4.13 15.75 7.72
N MET A 249 -3.93 15.01 8.81
CA MET A 249 -4.80 13.91 9.20
C MET A 249 -5.87 14.41 10.18
N PHE A 250 -7.06 13.82 10.11
CA PHE A 250 -8.06 13.93 11.16
C PHE A 250 -8.67 12.57 11.51
N LEU A 251 -9.08 12.41 12.76
CA LEU A 251 -9.72 11.20 13.27
C LEU A 251 -11.00 11.57 14.04
N TYR A 252 -12.01 10.71 13.96
CA TYR A 252 -13.23 10.82 14.76
C TYR A 252 -13.07 10.02 16.05
N LEU A 253 -12.63 10.74 17.10
CA LEU A 253 -12.32 10.16 18.41
C LEU A 253 -13.18 10.78 19.52
N PRO A 254 -13.36 10.07 20.65
CA PRO A 254 -14.09 10.56 21.80
C PRO A 254 -13.48 11.84 22.37
N TYR A 255 -14.36 12.77 22.71
CA TYR A 255 -14.07 14.02 23.37
C TYR A 255 -15.26 14.41 24.26
N SER A 256 -15.04 15.35 25.20
CA SER A 256 -15.99 15.90 26.18
C SER A 256 -17.38 15.24 26.22
N GLY A 257 -17.63 14.42 27.25
CA GLY A 257 -18.90 13.71 27.44
C GLY A 257 -19.05 12.47 26.56
N GLY A 258 -17.94 11.87 26.11
CA GLY A 258 -17.91 10.63 25.32
C GLY A 258 -18.40 10.78 23.88
N LYS A 259 -18.63 12.03 23.41
CA LYS A 259 -19.07 12.29 22.05
C LYS A 259 -17.87 12.26 21.11
N ASN A 260 -18.04 11.59 19.98
CA ASN A 260 -16.99 11.54 18.97
C ASN A 260 -16.98 12.82 18.14
N VAL A 261 -15.81 13.44 18.03
CA VAL A 261 -15.60 14.70 17.32
C VAL A 261 -14.45 14.53 16.34
N LYS A 262 -14.45 15.37 15.29
CA LYS A 262 -13.37 15.43 14.32
C LYS A 262 -12.17 16.14 14.95
N LEU A 263 -11.14 15.40 15.36
CA LEU A 263 -9.89 15.95 15.86
C LEU A 263 -8.86 15.94 14.74
N ASN A 264 -8.16 17.07 14.52
CA ASN A 264 -7.02 17.08 13.62
C ASN A 264 -5.78 16.62 14.40
N ILE A 265 -4.99 15.75 13.80
CA ILE A 265 -3.76 15.21 14.39
C ILE A 265 -2.60 16.08 13.93
N LEU A 266 -1.92 16.73 14.86
CA LEU A 266 -0.75 17.57 14.57
C LEU A 266 0.51 16.74 14.77
N THR A 267 1.32 16.65 13.73
CA THR A 267 2.55 15.86 13.65
C THR A 267 3.59 16.61 12.82
N GLU A 268 4.86 16.31 13.05
CA GLU A 268 5.99 16.81 12.25
C GLU A 268 6.63 15.72 11.39
N ASP A 269 6.49 14.45 11.77
CA ASP A 269 7.23 13.32 11.21
C ASP A 269 6.32 12.23 10.62
N TRP A 270 4.99 12.38 10.73
CA TRP A 270 3.99 11.36 10.41
C TRP A 270 4.12 10.04 11.17
N LYS A 271 5.04 9.91 12.12
CA LYS A 271 5.20 8.71 12.96
C LYS A 271 4.56 8.94 14.32
N THR A 272 4.74 10.13 14.89
CA THR A 272 4.27 10.50 16.21
C THR A 272 3.35 11.72 16.13
N ALA A 273 2.26 11.66 16.88
CA ALA A 273 1.43 12.84 17.11
C ALA A 273 2.03 13.67 18.24
N LEU A 274 2.01 15.00 18.07
CA LEU A 274 2.41 15.96 19.09
C LEU A 274 1.19 16.49 19.84
N LYS A 275 0.14 16.83 19.10
CA LYS A 275 -1.07 17.46 19.63
C LYS A 275 -2.30 17.01 18.86
N VAL A 276 -3.46 17.17 19.49
CA VAL A 276 -4.75 17.13 18.81
C VAL A 276 -5.34 18.54 18.77
N ARG A 277 -5.79 18.97 17.60
CA ARG A 277 -6.52 20.23 17.44
C ARG A 277 -8.01 19.97 17.51
N ILE A 278 -8.64 20.57 18.50
CA ILE A 278 -10.07 20.50 18.77
C ILE A 278 -10.77 21.63 17.99
N PRO A 279 -11.76 21.33 17.14
CA PRO A 279 -12.49 22.37 16.41
C PRO A 279 -13.20 23.33 17.35
N SER A 280 -13.25 24.61 16.97
CA SER A 280 -13.87 25.69 17.75
C SER A 280 -15.27 25.39 18.28
N ARG A 281 -16.10 24.67 17.51
CA ARG A 281 -17.46 24.27 17.90
C ARG A 281 -17.53 23.32 19.12
N TYR A 282 -16.40 22.74 19.51
CA TYR A 282 -16.27 21.81 20.65
C TYR A 282 -15.37 22.37 21.76
N SER A 283 -14.77 23.53 21.54
CA SER A 283 -13.94 24.23 22.53
C SER A 283 -14.79 25.01 23.54
N SER A 284 -14.24 25.26 24.72
CA SER A 284 -14.91 26.01 25.80
C SER A 284 -14.95 27.54 25.56
N GLY A 285 -14.52 28.04 24.39
CA GLY A 285 -14.45 29.48 24.10
C GLY A 285 -14.69 29.87 22.64
N GLY A 286 -15.21 28.96 21.81
CA GLY A 286 -15.47 29.23 20.39
C GLY A 286 -14.21 29.42 19.54
N LYS A 287 -13.03 28.99 20.01
CA LYS A 287 -11.73 29.04 19.30
C LYS A 287 -11.16 27.63 19.16
N CYS A 288 -10.37 27.38 18.11
CA CYS A 288 -9.69 26.09 18.03
C CYS A 288 -8.65 25.99 19.15
N ASP A 289 -8.65 24.87 19.87
CA ASP A 289 -7.70 24.59 20.96
C ASP A 289 -6.78 23.43 20.56
N ASP A 290 -5.48 23.59 20.78
CA ASP A 290 -4.48 22.55 20.56
C ASP A 290 -4.13 21.91 21.92
N LEU A 291 -4.39 20.62 22.06
CA LEU A 291 -4.15 19.85 23.28
C LEU A 291 -2.97 18.92 23.08
N ASP A 292 -2.06 18.87 24.05
CA ASP A 292 -0.96 17.91 24.07
C ASP A 292 -1.48 16.46 23.93
N ILE A 293 -0.83 15.65 23.10
CA ILE A 293 -1.32 14.31 22.80
C ILE A 293 -1.39 13.42 24.04
N MET A 294 -0.40 13.50 24.94
CA MET A 294 -0.35 12.64 26.12
C MET A 294 -1.42 13.05 27.12
N TYR A 295 -1.72 14.35 27.18
CA TYR A 295 -2.84 14.84 27.95
C TYR A 295 -4.20 14.38 27.38
N TYR A 296 -4.36 14.44 26.05
CA TYR A 296 -5.53 13.90 25.38
C TYR A 296 -5.70 12.39 25.64
N LEU A 297 -4.63 11.60 25.56
CA LEU A 297 -4.69 10.15 25.77
C LEU A 297 -5.08 9.78 27.21
N LYS A 298 -4.64 10.55 28.21
CA LYS A 298 -5.11 10.40 29.61
C LYS A 298 -6.61 10.68 29.73
N TRP A 299 -7.10 11.71 29.03
CA TRP A 299 -8.52 12.00 28.98
C TRP A 299 -9.30 10.90 28.25
N TYR A 300 -8.77 10.41 27.12
CA TYR A 300 -9.34 9.30 26.38
C TYR A 300 -9.49 8.05 27.26
N GLU A 301 -8.45 7.68 27.99
CA GLU A 301 -8.47 6.55 28.93
C GLU A 301 -9.54 6.76 30.02
N LYS A 302 -9.64 7.96 30.59
CA LYS A 302 -10.69 8.26 31.58
C LYS A 302 -12.11 8.20 30.99
N MET A 303 -12.28 8.54 29.72
CA MET A 303 -13.60 8.56 29.05
C MET A 303 -14.03 7.19 28.54
N THR A 304 -13.09 6.32 28.21
CA THR A 304 -13.35 5.05 27.50
C THR A 304 -12.94 3.81 28.29
N GLU A 305 -12.21 3.99 29.40
CA GLU A 305 -11.56 2.95 30.19
C GLU A 305 -10.50 2.15 29.41
N LYS A 306 -10.09 2.63 28.24
CA LYS A 306 -9.04 2.02 27.40
C LYS A 306 -7.70 2.71 27.61
N SER A 307 -6.72 1.98 28.16
CA SER A 307 -5.35 2.48 28.35
C SER A 307 -4.62 2.60 27.01
N VAL A 308 -4.06 3.77 26.73
CA VAL A 308 -3.22 4.03 25.55
C VAL A 308 -1.97 4.78 25.98
N LYS A 309 -0.80 4.16 25.76
CA LYS A 309 0.50 4.70 26.20
C LYS A 309 1.41 5.17 25.06
N SER A 310 0.96 5.07 23.81
CA SER A 310 1.73 5.46 22.64
C SER A 310 1.06 6.61 21.91
N ASN A 311 1.85 7.60 21.51
CA ASN A 311 1.43 8.70 20.65
C ASN A 311 1.71 8.41 19.16
N SER A 312 2.03 7.17 18.79
CA SER A 312 2.17 6.77 17.38
C SER A 312 0.89 7.05 16.61
N ILE A 313 1.03 7.59 15.39
CA ILE A 313 -0.12 7.83 14.51
C ILE A 313 -0.83 6.52 14.18
N GLU A 314 -0.11 5.41 14.02
CA GLU A 314 -0.72 4.11 13.75
C GLU A 314 -1.64 3.66 14.88
N ILE A 315 -1.21 3.87 16.13
CA ILE A 315 -2.00 3.54 17.32
C ILE A 315 -3.23 4.44 17.40
N LEU A 316 -3.11 5.73 17.07
CA LEU A 316 -4.26 6.63 17.03
C LEU A 316 -5.28 6.21 15.95
N VAL A 317 -4.80 5.71 14.80
CA VAL A 317 -5.66 5.15 13.75
C VAL A 317 -6.35 3.88 14.25
N ASP A 318 -5.65 2.99 14.95
CA ASP A 318 -6.25 1.79 15.56
C ASP A 318 -7.36 2.15 16.54
N LEU A 319 -7.15 3.15 17.39
CA LEU A 319 -8.19 3.65 18.28
C LEU A 319 -9.39 4.19 17.52
N ALA A 320 -9.17 4.97 16.45
CA ALA A 320 -10.26 5.50 15.65
C ALA A 320 -11.09 4.39 15.00
N LEU A 321 -10.44 3.31 14.56
CA LEU A 321 -11.08 2.14 13.96
C LEU A 321 -11.89 1.35 15.00
N GLU A 322 -11.32 1.08 16.18
CA GLU A 322 -12.03 0.44 17.28
C GLU A 322 -13.25 1.25 17.73
N GLU A 323 -13.07 2.56 17.92
CA GLU A 323 -14.14 3.46 18.32
C GLU A 323 -15.22 3.53 17.25
N TRP A 324 -14.84 3.54 15.96
CA TRP A 324 -15.79 3.45 14.85
C TRP A 324 -16.60 2.15 14.89
N LYS A 325 -15.95 1.00 15.12
CA LYS A 325 -16.62 -0.31 15.22
C LYS A 325 -17.57 -0.38 16.40
N ALA A 326 -17.14 0.09 17.57
CA ALA A 326 -17.95 0.13 18.78
C ALA A 326 -19.21 1.01 18.61
N ARG A 327 -19.12 2.11 17.87
CA ARG A 327 -20.27 2.97 17.53
C ARG A 327 -21.21 2.32 16.52
N TYR A 328 -20.64 1.62 15.55
CA TYR A 328 -21.40 0.98 14.49
C TYR A 328 -22.32 -0.11 15.02
N HIS A 329 -21.85 -0.97 15.93
CA HIS A 329 -22.62 -2.11 16.44
C HIS A 329 -23.55 -1.80 17.64
N LYS A 330 -23.50 -0.58 18.20
CA LYS A 330 -24.34 -0.17 19.35
C LYS A 330 -25.77 0.28 18.99
N LYS A 331 -26.22 0.05 17.75
CA LYS A 331 -27.58 0.28 17.26
C LYS A 331 -27.93 -0.74 16.20
#